data_AF-A0AAD5RY32-F1
#
_entry.id   AF-A0AAD5RY32-F1
#
_cell.length_a   1.000
_cell.length_b   1.000
_cell.length_c   1.000
_cell.angle_alpha   90.00
_cell.angle_beta   90.00
_cell.angle_gamma   90.00
#
_symmetry.space_group_name_H-M   'P 1'
#
loop_
_entity.id
_entity.type
_entity.pdbx_description
1 polymer ?
#
loop_
_entity_poly.entity_id
_entity_poly.type
_entity_poly.pdbx_seq_one_letter_code
_entity_poly.pdbx_strand_id
1 'polypeptide(L)'
;MDSGRSTPNVQASGVSTPTTAPADGSTKGARICVYCGASPGSKPEHMEMARSLARVMAANNIGLVYGGGTVGLMGELAKTLVSLSGPESVRGIIPEALVKYERDDTYASTATLTTLSTNPLAPAAGSTGVPVSGNTPSSLRNGAAETTPAAEHTNGASSSAKGKSPPDGITGEDPPGKTLPVPTESIYGLTTVVKDMHTRKALMAKLVMEGGPGSGFLAMSGGYGTLEELLETCTWSQLGIHDKPICVLNVNGFFDGLIGWIDKAVSEGFIREGNKNIMSYAETVEDAVLKLREYKVPDSVFKLQWGTQ
;
A
#
# COMPACT_ATOMS: atom_id res chain seq x y z
N MET A 1 69.10 -35.67 2.04
CA MET A 1 68.95 -37.10 2.33
C MET A 1 68.49 -37.17 3.77
N ASP A 2 67.20 -36.94 3.96
CA ASP A 2 66.19 -37.99 4.22
C ASP A 2 66.38 -38.65 5.60
N SER A 3 65.45 -38.36 6.50
CA SER A 3 65.09 -39.27 7.60
C SER A 3 63.61 -39.09 7.90
N GLY A 4 62.83 -40.00 7.34
CA GLY A 4 61.39 -40.09 7.49
C GLY A 4 60.94 -40.29 8.93
N ARG A 5 59.79 -39.68 9.24
CA ARG A 5 58.99 -39.97 10.42
C ARG A 5 57.59 -40.39 9.98
N SER A 6 57.19 -41.54 10.52
CA SER A 6 55.95 -42.27 10.31
C SER A 6 54.69 -41.41 10.55
N THR A 7 53.69 -41.54 9.68
CA THR A 7 52.30 -41.13 9.93
C THR A 7 51.42 -42.37 10.15
N PRO A 8 50.56 -42.40 11.18
CA PRO A 8 49.51 -43.40 11.28
C PRO A 8 48.27 -43.00 10.47
N ASN A 9 47.67 -44.04 9.91
CA ASN A 9 46.46 -44.11 9.09
C ASN A 9 45.22 -43.64 9.87
N VAL A 10 44.49 -42.62 9.37
CA VAL A 10 43.17 -42.22 9.88
C VAL A 10 42.10 -42.77 8.95
N GLN A 11 41.24 -43.62 9.51
CA GLN A 11 40.10 -44.25 8.86
C GLN A 11 39.13 -43.21 8.28
N ALA A 12 38.71 -43.43 7.03
CA ALA A 12 37.65 -42.71 6.37
C ALA A 12 36.30 -43.08 6.99
N SER A 13 35.72 -42.18 7.77
CA SER A 13 34.31 -42.20 8.16
C SER A 13 33.45 -41.68 7.01
N GLY A 14 32.48 -42.50 6.59
CA GLY A 14 31.58 -42.21 5.48
C GLY A 14 30.75 -40.95 5.72
N VAL A 15 30.80 -40.04 4.75
CA VAL A 15 29.90 -38.90 4.66
C VAL A 15 28.54 -39.43 4.15
N SER A 16 27.57 -39.48 5.05
CA SER A 16 26.16 -39.62 4.69
C SER A 16 25.72 -38.36 3.95
N THR A 17 25.40 -38.50 2.67
CA THR A 17 24.75 -37.45 1.87
C THR A 17 23.41 -37.07 2.51
N PRO A 18 23.10 -35.78 2.73
CA PRO A 18 21.76 -35.39 3.11
C PRO A 18 20.85 -35.60 1.91
N THR A 19 19.95 -36.58 2.03
CA THR A 19 18.81 -36.76 1.15
C THR A 19 17.95 -35.51 1.23
N THR A 20 17.96 -34.70 0.17
CA THR A 20 17.07 -33.56 0.00
C THR A 20 15.64 -34.08 -0.03
N ALA A 21 14.85 -33.72 0.99
CA ALA A 21 13.41 -33.87 0.94
C ALA A 21 12.85 -33.09 -0.26
N PRO A 22 11.78 -33.57 -0.93
CA PRO A 22 11.19 -32.85 -2.03
C PRO A 22 10.61 -31.51 -1.52
N ALA A 23 10.94 -30.42 -2.21
CA ALA A 23 10.43 -29.08 -1.92
C ALA A 23 8.93 -29.02 -2.21
N ASP A 24 8.12 -29.21 -1.18
CA ASP A 24 6.70 -28.86 -1.16
C ASP A 24 6.54 -27.40 -0.71
N GLY A 25 5.71 -26.65 -1.44
CA GLY A 25 5.27 -25.29 -1.10
C GLY A 25 6.07 -24.17 -1.77
N SER A 26 5.61 -23.68 -2.94
CA SER A 26 6.13 -22.45 -3.54
C SER A 26 6.01 -21.29 -2.54
N THR A 27 7.12 -20.84 -1.96
CA THR A 27 7.12 -19.65 -1.11
C THR A 27 6.79 -18.44 -2.01
N LYS A 28 5.63 -17.84 -1.78
CA LYS A 28 5.19 -16.65 -2.54
C LYS A 28 6.24 -15.55 -2.36
N GLY A 29 6.60 -14.85 -3.44
CA GLY A 29 7.51 -13.71 -3.38
C GLY A 29 6.96 -12.55 -2.55
N ALA A 30 7.85 -11.74 -1.96
CA ALA A 30 7.48 -10.54 -1.23
C ALA A 30 6.91 -9.47 -2.18
N ARG A 31 5.94 -8.68 -1.71
CA ARG A 31 5.39 -7.53 -2.43
C ARG A 31 5.31 -6.31 -1.53
N ILE A 32 5.85 -5.19 -2.00
CA ILE A 32 5.72 -3.90 -1.32
C ILE A 32 4.75 -3.05 -2.12
N CYS A 33 3.70 -2.57 -1.45
CA CYS A 33 2.88 -1.50 -2.01
C CYS A 33 3.52 -0.15 -1.70
N VAL A 34 3.80 0.64 -2.74
CA VAL A 34 4.44 1.95 -2.60
C VAL A 34 3.43 3.06 -2.89
N TYR A 35 3.20 3.91 -1.90
CA TYR A 35 2.46 5.16 -2.03
C TYR A 35 3.45 6.31 -2.24
N CYS A 36 3.34 7.02 -3.35
CA CYS A 36 4.25 8.13 -3.68
C CYS A 36 3.62 9.14 -4.63
N GLY A 37 4.26 10.30 -4.78
CA GLY A 37 3.75 11.38 -5.61
C GLY A 37 3.73 11.06 -7.11
N ALA A 38 2.66 11.51 -7.79
CA ALA A 38 2.60 11.58 -9.26
C ALA A 38 3.55 12.64 -9.85
N SER A 39 4.08 13.53 -9.01
CA SER A 39 5.05 14.57 -9.38
C SER A 39 6.46 14.17 -8.95
N PRO A 40 7.52 14.64 -9.65
CA PRO A 40 8.91 14.32 -9.31
C PRO A 40 9.42 14.99 -8.01
N GLY A 41 8.70 16.00 -7.52
CA GLY A 41 9.18 16.90 -6.47
C GLY A 41 10.10 18.01 -7.02
N SER A 42 10.46 18.97 -6.17
CA SER A 42 11.33 20.09 -6.54
C SER A 42 12.82 19.80 -6.37
N LYS A 43 13.16 18.75 -5.60
CA LYS A 43 14.55 18.37 -5.31
C LYS A 43 14.88 17.01 -5.95
N PRO A 44 16.07 16.84 -6.55
CA PRO A 44 16.44 15.64 -7.30
C PRO A 44 16.52 14.37 -6.44
N GLU A 45 16.72 14.51 -5.14
CA GLU A 45 16.84 13.41 -4.19
C GLU A 45 15.56 12.56 -4.12
N HIS A 46 14.39 13.14 -4.43
CA HIS A 46 13.15 12.36 -4.47
C HIS A 46 13.14 11.37 -5.64
N MET A 47 13.59 11.80 -6.82
CA MET A 47 13.70 10.91 -7.97
C MET A 47 14.80 9.86 -7.77
N GLU A 48 15.91 10.25 -7.12
CA GLU A 48 16.97 9.29 -6.79
C GLU A 48 16.51 8.25 -5.76
N MET A 49 15.70 8.65 -4.78
CA MET A 49 15.04 7.75 -3.84
C MET A 49 14.20 6.70 -4.58
N ALA A 50 13.41 7.10 -5.59
CA ALA A 50 12.61 6.18 -6.41
C ALA A 50 13.49 5.15 -7.14
N ARG A 51 14.56 5.60 -7.79
CA ARG A 51 15.52 4.70 -8.46
C ARG A 51 16.23 3.77 -7.49
N SER A 52 16.66 4.28 -6.34
CA SER A 52 17.36 3.49 -5.33
C SER A 52 16.46 2.42 -4.74
N LEU A 53 15.19 2.75 -4.47
CA LEU A 53 14.19 1.78 -4.05
C LEU A 53 14.01 0.66 -5.08
N ALA A 54 13.87 0.98 -6.37
CA ALA A 54 13.80 -0.05 -7.42
C ALA A 54 15.01 -0.98 -7.42
N ARG A 55 16.24 -0.43 -7.28
CA ARG A 55 17.47 -1.24 -7.24
C ARG A 55 17.49 -2.19 -6.03
N VAL A 56 17.12 -1.70 -4.84
CA VAL A 56 17.08 -2.52 -3.63
C VAL A 56 15.98 -3.58 -3.72
N MET A 57 14.81 -3.25 -4.25
CA MET A 57 13.72 -4.21 -4.48
C MET A 57 14.16 -5.32 -5.44
N ALA A 58 14.77 -4.97 -6.58
CA ALA A 58 15.29 -5.92 -7.56
C ALA A 58 16.35 -6.85 -6.94
N ALA A 59 17.31 -6.29 -6.21
CA ALA A 59 18.37 -7.06 -5.56
C ALA A 59 17.84 -8.05 -4.50
N ASN A 60 16.64 -7.80 -3.94
CA ASN A 60 16.00 -8.64 -2.95
C ASN A 60 14.82 -9.46 -3.50
N ASN A 61 14.63 -9.49 -4.83
CA ASN A 61 13.51 -10.19 -5.49
C ASN A 61 12.13 -9.81 -4.92
N ILE A 62 11.92 -8.50 -4.71
CA ILE A 62 10.68 -7.93 -4.17
C ILE A 62 9.86 -7.32 -5.30
N GLY A 63 8.60 -7.74 -5.42
CA GLY A 63 7.66 -7.16 -6.37
C GLY A 63 7.07 -5.83 -5.89
N LEU A 64 6.72 -4.96 -6.84
CA LEU A 64 6.05 -3.69 -6.61
C LEU A 64 4.54 -3.80 -6.85
N VAL A 65 3.77 -3.25 -5.91
CA VAL A 65 2.36 -2.89 -6.11
C VAL A 65 2.27 -1.36 -6.04
N TYR A 66 1.60 -0.72 -6.98
CA TYR A 66 1.51 0.74 -6.96
C TYR A 66 0.28 1.28 -7.71
N GLY A 67 0.16 2.61 -7.72
CA GLY A 67 -0.98 3.31 -8.28
C GLY A 67 -1.12 3.32 -9.80
N GLY A 68 -0.16 2.75 -10.55
CA GLY A 68 -0.23 2.62 -12.01
C GLY A 68 0.16 3.87 -12.82
N GLY A 69 0.59 4.97 -12.19
CA GLY A 69 1.02 6.18 -12.91
C GLY A 69 2.33 6.01 -13.68
N THR A 70 2.52 6.78 -14.76
CA THR A 70 3.73 6.73 -15.61
C THR A 70 4.69 7.91 -15.42
N VAL A 71 4.30 8.87 -14.59
CA VAL A 71 5.01 10.12 -14.34
C VAL A 71 5.49 10.23 -12.88
N GLY A 72 6.42 11.16 -12.64
CA GLY A 72 6.94 11.44 -11.30
C GLY A 72 7.60 10.24 -10.64
N LEU A 73 7.47 10.16 -9.30
CA LEU A 73 8.10 9.09 -8.52
C LEU A 73 7.51 7.71 -8.83
N MET A 74 6.19 7.65 -9.07
CA MET A 74 5.50 6.42 -9.45
C MET A 74 6.07 5.83 -10.76
N GLY A 75 6.14 6.66 -11.80
CA GLY A 75 6.66 6.25 -13.10
C GLY A 75 8.12 5.84 -13.03
N GLU A 76 8.95 6.62 -12.34
CA GLU A 76 10.38 6.34 -12.23
C GLU A 76 10.66 5.02 -11.50
N LEU A 77 9.96 4.77 -10.39
CA LEU A 77 10.08 3.54 -9.61
C LEU A 77 9.69 2.32 -10.45
N ALA A 78 8.51 2.36 -11.08
CA ALA A 78 8.00 1.26 -11.90
C ALA A 78 8.93 0.99 -13.10
N LYS A 79 9.29 2.04 -13.84
CA LYS A 79 10.20 1.95 -14.99
C LYS A 79 11.55 1.35 -14.62
N THR A 80 12.15 1.84 -13.53
CA THR A 80 13.45 1.34 -13.08
C THR A 80 13.35 -0.13 -12.69
N LEU A 81 12.33 -0.53 -11.93
CA LEU A 81 12.18 -1.90 -11.49
C LEU A 81 11.92 -2.87 -12.66
N VAL A 82 11.07 -2.51 -13.62
CA VAL A 82 10.83 -3.31 -14.83
C VAL A 82 12.12 -3.50 -15.63
N SER A 83 12.92 -2.45 -15.81
CA SER A 83 14.19 -2.56 -16.52
C SER A 83 15.21 -3.49 -15.85
N LEU A 84 15.06 -3.73 -14.54
CA LEU A 84 15.95 -4.60 -13.75
C LEU A 84 15.41 -6.02 -13.59
N SER A 85 14.08 -6.18 -13.45
CA SER A 85 13.43 -7.42 -13.01
C SER A 85 12.30 -7.90 -13.91
N GLY A 86 12.05 -7.21 -15.03
CA GLY A 86 11.02 -7.55 -16.02
C GLY A 86 9.61 -7.11 -15.62
N PRO A 87 8.63 -7.16 -16.56
CA PRO A 87 7.28 -6.64 -16.35
C PRO A 87 6.50 -7.30 -15.19
N GLU A 88 6.72 -8.59 -14.97
CA GLU A 88 6.07 -9.38 -13.91
C GLU A 88 6.41 -8.89 -12.49
N SER A 89 7.50 -8.14 -12.34
CA SER A 89 7.93 -7.58 -11.06
C SER A 89 7.06 -6.40 -10.59
N VAL A 90 6.23 -5.81 -11.47
CA VAL A 90 5.43 -4.63 -11.16
C VAL A 90 3.94 -4.87 -11.45
N ARG A 91 3.10 -4.45 -10.50
CA ARG A 91 1.63 -4.47 -10.60
C ARG A 91 1.05 -3.08 -10.33
N GLY A 92 0.60 -2.40 -11.37
CA GLY A 92 -0.14 -1.14 -11.31
C GLY A 92 -1.65 -1.35 -11.21
N ILE A 93 -2.34 -0.58 -10.38
CA ILE A 93 -3.81 -0.60 -10.28
C ILE A 93 -4.36 0.80 -10.57
N ILE A 94 -5.11 0.94 -11.65
CA ILE A 94 -5.65 2.22 -12.14
C ILE A 94 -7.18 2.17 -12.13
N PRO A 95 -7.88 3.20 -11.62
CA PRO A 95 -9.32 3.27 -11.75
C PRO A 95 -9.72 3.67 -13.17
N GLU A 96 -10.81 3.13 -13.69
CA GLU A 96 -11.29 3.38 -15.04
C GLU A 96 -11.44 4.87 -15.36
N ALA A 97 -11.88 5.65 -14.38
CA ALA A 97 -12.03 7.10 -14.51
C ALA A 97 -10.73 7.78 -14.94
N LEU A 98 -9.57 7.37 -14.40
CA LEU A 98 -8.28 8.00 -14.69
C LEU A 98 -7.68 7.56 -16.03
N VAL A 99 -8.04 6.37 -16.52
CA VAL A 99 -7.59 5.86 -17.83
C VAL A 99 -7.97 6.79 -19.00
N LYS A 100 -9.02 7.61 -18.85
CA LYS A 100 -9.42 8.57 -19.88
C LYS A 100 -8.60 9.86 -19.85
N TYR A 101 -8.08 10.24 -18.68
CA TYR A 101 -7.39 11.52 -18.47
C TYR A 101 -5.87 11.41 -18.57
N GLU A 102 -5.30 10.24 -18.30
CA GLU A 102 -3.84 10.03 -18.27
C GLU A 102 -3.26 9.57 -19.63
N ARG A 103 -4.06 9.57 -20.70
CA ARG A 103 -3.61 9.06 -22.00
C ARG A 103 -2.57 9.94 -22.65
N ASP A 104 -1.37 9.40 -22.77
CA ASP A 104 -0.28 9.90 -23.60
C ASP A 104 0.44 8.74 -24.30
N ASP A 105 1.60 9.02 -24.91
CA ASP A 105 2.40 8.02 -25.64
C ASP A 105 2.94 6.89 -24.75
N THR A 106 2.87 7.01 -23.42
CA THR A 106 3.27 5.95 -22.50
C THR A 106 2.21 4.85 -22.36
N TYR A 107 0.98 5.08 -22.85
CA TYR A 107 -0.18 4.17 -22.77
C TYR A 107 -0.39 3.33 -24.05
N ALA A 108 0.56 2.45 -24.37
CA ALA A 108 0.52 1.64 -25.59
C ALA A 108 0.04 0.18 -25.41
N SER A 109 -0.16 -0.28 -24.16
CA SER A 109 -0.68 -1.63 -23.87
C SER A 109 -2.20 -1.60 -23.65
N THR A 110 -2.82 -2.78 -23.50
CA THR A 110 -4.27 -2.88 -23.23
C THR A 110 -4.56 -3.82 -22.07
N ALA A 111 -5.60 -3.50 -21.27
CA ALA A 111 -6.08 -4.36 -20.20
C ALA A 111 -7.62 -4.41 -20.19
N THR A 112 -8.18 -5.53 -19.74
CA THR A 112 -9.63 -5.70 -19.58
C THR A 112 -10.06 -5.17 -18.21
N LEU A 113 -11.18 -4.44 -18.16
CA LEU A 113 -11.77 -3.98 -16.91
C LEU A 113 -12.09 -5.18 -16.00
N THR A 114 -11.51 -5.18 -14.79
CA THR A 114 -11.72 -6.26 -13.82
C THR A 114 -12.89 -5.91 -12.90
N THR A 115 -13.92 -6.75 -12.90
CA THR A 115 -15.01 -6.70 -11.93
C THR A 115 -14.64 -7.52 -10.71
N LEU A 116 -14.21 -6.87 -9.63
CA LEU A 116 -14.07 -7.55 -8.34
C LEU A 116 -15.46 -7.67 -7.71
N SER A 117 -15.97 -8.90 -7.57
CA SER A 117 -17.36 -9.20 -7.21
C SER A 117 -17.76 -8.85 -5.77
N THR A 118 -16.83 -8.50 -4.89
CA THR A 118 -17.09 -8.14 -3.49
C THR A 118 -15.91 -7.35 -2.96
N ASN A 119 -16.14 -6.44 -2.00
CA ASN A 119 -15.05 -5.83 -1.23
C ASN A 119 -14.24 -6.97 -0.57
N PRO A 120 -12.97 -7.22 -0.97
CA PRO A 120 -12.19 -8.35 -0.46
C PRO A 120 -11.83 -8.21 1.03
N LEU A 121 -12.13 -7.06 1.63
CA LEU A 121 -11.96 -6.76 3.05
C LEU A 121 -13.25 -6.91 3.86
N ALA A 122 -14.36 -7.35 3.26
CA ALA A 122 -15.57 -7.70 4.00
C ALA A 122 -15.38 -9.07 4.72
N PRO A 123 -15.77 -9.21 6.00
CA PRO A 123 -15.60 -10.46 6.73
C PRO A 123 -16.41 -11.59 6.09
N ALA A 124 -15.85 -12.80 6.08
CA ALA A 124 -16.52 -14.00 5.61
C ALA A 124 -17.77 -14.29 6.48
N ALA A 125 -18.96 -14.27 5.87
CA ALA A 125 -20.19 -14.59 6.58
C ALA A 125 -20.31 -16.12 6.77
N GLY A 126 -20.27 -16.58 8.03
CA GLY A 126 -20.88 -17.85 8.42
C GLY A 126 -20.14 -18.67 9.49
N SER A 127 -20.66 -18.67 10.73
CA SER A 127 -21.25 -19.88 11.32
C SER A 127 -22.07 -19.55 12.57
N THR A 128 -23.36 -19.92 12.50
CA THR A 128 -24.32 -20.32 13.55
C THR A 128 -24.30 -19.59 14.90
N GLY A 129 -25.32 -18.74 15.09
CA GLY A 129 -25.66 -18.11 16.36
C GLY A 129 -26.30 -19.03 17.40
N VAL A 130 -26.21 -18.59 18.65
CA VAL A 130 -27.01 -19.05 19.80
C VAL A 130 -27.76 -17.81 20.32
N PRO A 131 -29.08 -17.88 20.61
CA PRO A 131 -29.85 -16.68 20.95
C PRO A 131 -29.62 -16.30 22.41
N VAL A 132 -29.40 -15.01 22.68
CA VAL A 132 -29.48 -14.46 24.04
C VAL A 132 -30.56 -13.39 24.10
N SER A 133 -31.47 -13.61 25.04
CA SER A 133 -32.67 -12.84 25.36
C SER A 133 -32.35 -11.45 25.94
N GLY A 134 -33.02 -10.43 25.39
CA GLY A 134 -33.61 -9.25 26.00
C GLY A 134 -32.94 -8.55 27.20
N ASN A 135 -32.61 -7.27 27.02
CA ASN A 135 -33.19 -6.19 27.84
C ASN A 135 -32.91 -4.79 27.25
N THR A 136 -33.95 -3.97 27.16
CA THR A 136 -33.92 -2.54 26.79
C THR A 136 -33.86 -1.68 28.05
N PRO A 137 -33.16 -0.54 28.03
CA PRO A 137 -33.78 0.71 28.53
C PRO A 137 -33.45 1.90 27.60
N SER A 138 -34.46 2.50 26.96
CA SER A 138 -35.20 3.71 27.40
C SER A 138 -34.40 5.01 27.41
N SER A 139 -34.55 5.77 26.32
CA SER A 139 -34.76 7.22 26.22
C SER A 139 -34.25 8.15 27.33
N LEU A 140 -33.37 9.08 26.96
CA LEU A 140 -33.39 10.43 27.51
C LEU A 140 -33.35 11.46 26.38
N ARG A 141 -34.38 12.30 26.40
CA ARG A 141 -34.68 13.44 25.52
C ARG A 141 -34.52 14.68 26.39
N ASN A 142 -33.88 15.73 25.88
CA ASN A 142 -33.98 17.15 26.29
C ASN A 142 -33.13 17.93 25.24
N GLY A 143 -33.50 19.04 24.62
CA GLY A 143 -34.56 20.03 24.88
C GLY A 143 -33.94 21.42 25.04
N ALA A 144 -34.34 22.37 24.16
CA ALA A 144 -34.06 23.84 24.11
C ALA A 144 -32.65 24.27 23.64
N ALA A 145 -32.42 25.05 22.57
CA ALA A 145 -32.99 26.31 22.04
C ALA A 145 -32.50 27.57 22.78
N GLU A 146 -31.65 28.38 22.11
CA GLU A 146 -31.68 29.85 22.19
C GLU A 146 -30.88 30.49 21.04
N THR A 147 -31.34 31.68 20.63
CA THR A 147 -31.14 32.35 19.34
C THR A 147 -30.45 33.72 19.49
N THR A 148 -29.96 34.23 18.35
CA THR A 148 -29.72 35.64 17.94
C THR A 148 -28.31 36.26 18.11
N PRO A 149 -27.95 37.34 17.38
CA PRO A 149 -27.86 37.42 15.91
C PRO A 149 -26.63 38.22 15.35
N ALA A 150 -26.51 38.23 14.02
CA ALA A 150 -26.00 39.28 13.11
C ALA A 150 -24.49 39.63 13.06
N ALA A 151 -23.92 39.54 11.85
CA ALA A 151 -23.28 40.68 11.16
C ALA A 151 -23.03 40.34 9.68
N GLU A 152 -23.68 41.12 8.80
CA GLU A 152 -23.40 41.19 7.37
C GLU A 152 -22.08 41.92 7.13
N HIS A 153 -21.24 41.41 6.22
CA HIS A 153 -20.28 42.23 5.50
C HIS A 153 -20.33 41.86 4.02
N THR A 154 -20.85 42.79 3.24
CA THR A 154 -20.77 42.84 1.79
C THR A 154 -19.35 43.16 1.35
N ASN A 155 -18.83 42.44 0.35
CA ASN A 155 -18.09 43.05 -0.75
C ASN A 155 -18.00 42.08 -1.92
N GLY A 156 -18.53 42.52 -3.06
CA GLY A 156 -18.41 41.82 -4.33
C GLY A 156 -17.08 42.11 -5.02
N ALA A 157 -16.56 41.11 -5.71
CA ALA A 157 -15.78 41.28 -6.93
C ALA A 157 -15.91 39.99 -7.76
N SER A 158 -16.60 40.12 -8.89
CA SER A 158 -16.77 39.09 -9.90
C SER A 158 -15.45 38.76 -10.59
N SER A 159 -15.12 37.48 -10.75
CA SER A 159 -14.36 37.03 -11.91
C SER A 159 -14.88 35.67 -12.36
N SER A 160 -15.18 35.61 -13.66
CA SER A 160 -15.97 34.58 -14.31
C SER A 160 -15.18 33.28 -14.49
N ALA A 161 -15.49 32.26 -13.70
CA ALA A 161 -15.19 30.87 -14.05
C ALA A 161 -16.45 30.23 -14.63
N LYS A 162 -16.44 29.93 -15.94
CA LYS A 162 -17.50 29.16 -16.61
C LYS A 162 -17.60 27.78 -15.97
N GLY A 163 -18.56 27.59 -15.08
CA GLY A 163 -19.00 26.26 -14.63
C GLY A 163 -19.61 25.52 -15.81
N LYS A 164 -19.01 24.40 -16.21
CA LYS A 164 -19.71 23.38 -17.00
C LYS A 164 -20.46 22.51 -16.00
N SER A 165 -21.79 22.53 -16.09
CA SER A 165 -22.66 21.57 -15.42
C SER A 165 -22.25 20.13 -15.77
N PRO A 166 -22.36 19.17 -14.83
CA PRO A 166 -22.12 17.77 -15.14
C PRO A 166 -23.16 17.28 -16.15
N PRO A 167 -22.79 16.49 -17.17
CA PRO A 167 -23.79 15.90 -18.06
C PRO A 167 -24.62 14.85 -17.32
N ASP A 168 -25.92 14.89 -17.58
CA ASP A 168 -26.94 14.00 -17.04
C ASP A 168 -26.67 12.51 -17.34
N GLY A 169 -26.93 11.67 -16.33
CA GLY A 169 -27.32 10.27 -16.51
C GLY A 169 -26.24 9.26 -16.90
N ILE A 170 -25.52 8.69 -15.91
CA ILE A 170 -24.86 7.38 -16.08
C ILE A 170 -25.83 6.31 -15.60
N THR A 171 -26.70 5.86 -16.50
CA THR A 171 -27.40 4.57 -16.38
C THR A 171 -27.07 3.74 -17.61
N GLY A 172 -25.86 3.22 -17.64
CA GLY A 172 -25.44 2.23 -18.61
C GLY A 172 -24.43 1.34 -17.92
N GLU A 173 -24.77 0.07 -17.70
CA GLU A 173 -23.77 -0.93 -17.37
C GLU A 173 -22.81 -1.02 -18.55
N ASP A 174 -21.51 -0.86 -18.30
CA ASP A 174 -20.50 -1.02 -19.33
C ASP A 174 -20.53 -2.46 -19.88
N PRO A 175 -20.38 -2.65 -21.20
CA PRO A 175 -20.40 -3.97 -21.79
C PRO A 175 -19.28 -4.86 -21.20
N PRO A 176 -19.55 -6.14 -20.91
CA PRO A 176 -18.54 -7.07 -20.41
C PRO A 176 -17.40 -7.22 -21.43
N GLY A 177 -16.15 -7.15 -20.96
CA GLY A 177 -14.96 -7.28 -21.81
C GLY A 177 -14.40 -5.96 -22.37
N LYS A 178 -14.82 -4.81 -21.84
CA LYS A 178 -14.26 -3.49 -22.21
C LYS A 178 -12.74 -3.48 -22.04
N THR A 179 -12.05 -3.35 -23.17
CA THR A 179 -10.59 -3.23 -23.24
C THR A 179 -10.20 -1.76 -23.22
N LEU A 180 -9.27 -1.39 -22.35
CA LEU A 180 -8.83 -0.03 -22.13
C LEU A 180 -7.32 0.10 -22.34
N PRO A 181 -6.83 1.21 -22.91
CA PRO A 181 -5.40 1.46 -23.01
C PRO A 181 -4.81 1.65 -21.61
N VAL A 182 -3.63 1.10 -21.39
CA VAL A 182 -2.89 1.14 -20.12
C VAL A 182 -1.42 1.41 -20.38
N PRO A 183 -0.64 1.78 -19.36
CA PRO A 183 0.80 1.97 -19.49
C PRO A 183 1.48 0.78 -20.17
N THR A 184 2.48 1.09 -20.97
CA THR A 184 3.25 0.10 -21.73
C THR A 184 3.87 -0.94 -20.79
N GLU A 185 3.44 -2.19 -20.92
CA GLU A 185 3.78 -3.28 -20.00
C GLU A 185 5.29 -3.53 -19.92
N SER A 186 5.99 -3.49 -21.06
CA SER A 186 7.44 -3.67 -21.11
C SER A 186 8.24 -2.54 -20.43
N ILE A 187 7.58 -1.44 -20.08
CA ILE A 187 8.20 -0.28 -19.43
C ILE A 187 7.71 -0.14 -17.99
N TYR A 188 6.40 -0.26 -17.73
CA TYR A 188 5.79 0.02 -16.43
C TYR A 188 5.18 -1.20 -15.73
N GLY A 189 5.22 -2.36 -16.38
CA GLY A 189 4.74 -3.63 -15.84
C GLY A 189 3.25 -3.85 -16.02
N LEU A 190 2.76 -4.91 -15.39
CA LEU A 190 1.36 -5.33 -15.53
C LEU A 190 0.43 -4.30 -14.89
N THR A 191 -0.64 -3.91 -15.61
CA THR A 191 -1.65 -2.98 -15.10
C THR A 191 -3.02 -3.64 -15.03
N THR A 192 -3.70 -3.50 -13.89
CA THR A 192 -5.10 -3.90 -13.70
C THR A 192 -5.99 -2.67 -13.64
N VAL A 193 -7.04 -2.64 -14.46
CA VAL A 193 -8.05 -1.57 -14.41
C VAL A 193 -9.21 -2.00 -13.52
N VAL A 194 -9.59 -1.13 -12.58
CA VAL A 194 -10.71 -1.35 -11.65
C VAL A 194 -11.76 -0.26 -11.80
N LYS A 195 -12.97 -0.50 -11.31
CA LYS A 195 -14.10 0.43 -11.46
C LYS A 195 -13.88 1.77 -10.73
N ASP A 196 -13.40 1.73 -9.49
CA ASP A 196 -13.36 2.89 -8.61
C ASP A 196 -12.14 2.90 -7.67
N MET A 197 -11.96 4.01 -6.96
CA MET A 197 -10.85 4.23 -6.03
C MET A 197 -10.86 3.29 -4.83
N HIS A 198 -12.04 2.89 -4.34
CA HIS A 198 -12.14 1.95 -3.22
C HIS A 198 -11.63 0.56 -3.62
N THR A 199 -12.09 0.10 -4.79
CA THR A 199 -11.65 -1.17 -5.39
C THR A 199 -10.15 -1.15 -5.67
N ARG A 200 -9.60 0.00 -6.09
CA ARG A 200 -8.16 0.20 -6.28
C ARG A 200 -7.38 -0.03 -4.99
N LYS A 201 -7.71 0.70 -3.92
CA LYS A 201 -7.02 0.59 -2.63
C LYS A 201 -7.15 -0.83 -2.05
N ALA A 202 -8.35 -1.41 -2.12
CA ALA A 202 -8.60 -2.77 -1.65
C ALA A 202 -7.76 -3.81 -2.42
N LEU A 203 -7.65 -3.71 -3.74
CA LEU A 203 -6.83 -4.63 -4.53
C LEU A 203 -5.33 -4.46 -4.25
N MET A 204 -4.84 -3.21 -4.15
CA MET A 204 -3.45 -2.94 -3.80
C MET A 204 -3.09 -3.59 -2.46
N ALA A 205 -3.92 -3.38 -1.44
CA ALA A 205 -3.71 -3.97 -0.13
C ALA A 205 -3.81 -5.50 -0.14
N LYS A 206 -4.79 -6.07 -0.87
CA LYS A 206 -4.93 -7.52 -1.04
C LYS A 206 -3.67 -8.15 -1.62
N LEU A 207 -3.07 -7.55 -2.65
CA LEU A 207 -1.85 -8.07 -3.29
C LEU A 207 -0.65 -8.11 -2.34
N VAL A 208 -0.56 -7.14 -1.42
CA VAL A 208 0.45 -7.12 -0.34
C VAL A 208 0.16 -8.19 0.70
N MET A 209 -1.10 -8.32 1.13
CA MET A 209 -1.53 -9.33 2.10
C MET A 209 -1.22 -10.75 1.62
N GLU A 210 -1.48 -11.01 0.33
CA GLU A 210 -1.19 -12.29 -0.33
C GLU A 210 0.30 -12.51 -0.65
N GLY A 211 1.13 -11.48 -0.49
CA GLY A 211 2.59 -11.57 -0.66
C GLY A 211 3.26 -12.34 0.48
N GLY A 212 4.44 -12.89 0.20
CA GLY A 212 5.23 -13.65 1.17
C GLY A 212 5.86 -12.83 2.28
N PRO A 213 6.72 -13.44 3.11
CA PRO A 213 7.50 -12.74 4.14
C PRO A 213 8.26 -11.54 3.56
N GLY A 214 8.26 -10.42 4.28
CA GLY A 214 8.82 -9.14 3.80
C GLY A 214 7.90 -8.30 2.92
N SER A 215 6.65 -8.72 2.72
CA SER A 215 5.62 -7.86 2.12
C SER A 215 5.16 -6.78 3.09
N GLY A 216 4.88 -5.58 2.58
CA GLY A 216 4.49 -4.45 3.41
C GLY A 216 4.06 -3.22 2.60
N PHE A 217 3.84 -2.13 3.31
CA PHE A 217 3.47 -0.84 2.74
C PHE A 217 4.60 0.17 2.97
N LEU A 218 4.93 0.93 1.94
CA LEU A 218 5.96 1.96 2.00
C LEU A 218 5.40 3.28 1.48
N ALA A 219 5.55 4.36 2.23
CA ALA A 219 5.29 5.70 1.73
C ALA A 219 6.61 6.42 1.40
N MET A 220 6.70 6.96 0.19
CA MET A 220 7.72 7.93 -0.22
C MET A 220 7.11 9.33 -0.26
N SER A 221 7.94 10.34 -0.54
CA SER A 221 7.47 11.72 -0.72
C SER A 221 6.28 11.82 -1.68
N GLY A 222 5.26 12.60 -1.30
CA GLY A 222 4.00 12.66 -2.01
C GLY A 222 3.07 13.74 -1.47
N GLY A 223 1.90 13.87 -2.10
CA GLY A 223 0.88 14.85 -1.72
C GLY A 223 -0.25 14.23 -0.89
N TYR A 224 -1.43 14.85 -0.94
CA TYR A 224 -2.60 14.41 -0.18
C TYR A 224 -3.03 12.97 -0.49
N GLY A 225 -2.94 12.52 -1.75
CA GLY A 225 -3.28 11.14 -2.11
C GLY A 225 -2.39 10.12 -1.40
N THR A 226 -1.07 10.37 -1.38
CA THR A 226 -0.12 9.52 -0.66
C THR A 226 -0.39 9.47 0.84
N LEU A 227 -0.73 10.61 1.44
CA LEU A 227 -1.04 10.67 2.86
C LEU A 227 -2.37 9.97 3.20
N GLU A 228 -3.38 10.12 2.34
CA GLU A 228 -4.67 9.43 2.49
C GLU A 228 -4.51 7.91 2.45
N GLU A 229 -3.76 7.39 1.47
CA GLU A 229 -3.47 5.96 1.33
C GLU A 229 -2.65 5.42 2.54
N LEU A 230 -1.65 6.17 2.99
CA LEU A 230 -0.84 5.84 4.15
C LEU A 230 -1.68 5.75 5.43
N LEU A 231 -2.46 6.79 5.74
CA LEU A 231 -3.25 6.85 6.98
C LEU A 231 -4.41 5.86 6.98
N GLU A 232 -5.01 5.56 5.82
CA GLU A 232 -6.01 4.49 5.69
C GLU A 232 -5.40 3.13 6.05
N THR A 233 -4.21 2.83 5.52
CA THR A 233 -3.49 1.58 5.82
C THR A 233 -3.10 1.51 7.30
N CYS A 234 -2.62 2.60 7.90
CA CYS A 234 -2.35 2.67 9.34
C CYS A 234 -3.60 2.38 10.18
N THR A 235 -4.75 2.92 9.76
CA THR A 235 -6.02 2.69 10.45
C THR A 235 -6.45 1.22 10.36
N TRP A 236 -6.26 0.57 9.22
CA TRP A 236 -6.54 -0.86 9.07
C TRP A 236 -5.65 -1.73 9.95
N SER A 237 -4.35 -1.41 10.05
CA SER A 237 -3.45 -2.05 11.02
C SER A 237 -3.92 -1.85 12.45
N GLN A 238 -4.29 -0.62 12.83
CA GLN A 238 -4.82 -0.31 14.17
C GLN A 238 -6.08 -1.13 14.52
N LEU A 239 -6.93 -1.39 13.53
CA LEU A 239 -8.16 -2.19 13.68
C LEU A 239 -7.92 -3.70 13.59
N GLY A 240 -6.67 -4.15 13.38
CA GLY A 240 -6.33 -5.57 13.25
C GLY A 240 -6.80 -6.22 11.94
N ILE A 241 -7.09 -5.42 10.90
CA ILE A 241 -7.52 -5.91 9.58
C ILE A 241 -6.35 -6.57 8.84
N HIS A 242 -5.14 -6.07 9.05
CA HIS A 242 -3.91 -6.71 8.57
C HIS A 242 -2.77 -6.51 9.57
N ASP A 243 -1.71 -7.29 9.38
CA ASP A 243 -0.54 -7.33 10.23
C ASP A 243 0.76 -6.97 9.47
N LYS A 244 0.63 -6.57 8.21
CA LYS A 244 1.76 -6.17 7.36
C LYS A 244 2.41 -4.87 7.86
N PRO A 245 3.75 -4.78 7.82
CA PRO A 245 4.47 -3.57 8.22
C PRO A 245 4.14 -2.37 7.34
N ILE A 246 4.23 -1.19 7.97
CA ILE A 246 4.13 0.10 7.30
C ILE A 246 5.42 0.87 7.60
N CYS A 247 6.09 1.34 6.55
CA CYS A 247 7.29 2.16 6.67
C CYS A 247 7.12 3.48 5.90
N VAL A 248 7.68 4.56 6.44
CA VAL A 248 7.76 5.86 5.79
C VAL A 248 9.22 6.16 5.52
N LEU A 249 9.54 6.39 4.24
CA LEU A 249 10.87 6.76 3.78
C LEU A 249 11.03 8.29 3.86
N ASN A 250 11.58 8.75 4.97
CA ASN A 250 11.74 10.16 5.36
C ASN A 250 13.05 10.77 4.84
N VAL A 251 13.24 10.78 3.51
CA VAL A 251 14.43 11.40 2.91
C VAL A 251 14.42 12.91 3.15
N ASN A 252 15.53 13.43 3.68
CA ASN A 252 15.75 14.85 3.96
C ASN A 252 14.65 15.50 4.83
N GLY A 253 14.05 14.73 5.73
CA GLY A 253 13.04 15.23 6.67
C GLY A 253 11.70 15.59 6.02
N PHE A 254 11.39 15.06 4.82
CA PHE A 254 10.13 15.35 4.11
C PHE A 254 8.87 15.12 4.97
N PHE A 255 8.89 14.12 5.85
CA PHE A 255 7.80 13.72 6.73
C PHE A 255 7.95 14.22 8.18
N ASP A 256 8.93 15.07 8.51
CA ASP A 256 9.14 15.53 9.89
C ASP A 256 7.89 16.18 10.49
N GLY A 257 7.15 16.94 9.68
CA GLY A 257 5.88 17.55 10.10
C GLY A 257 4.79 16.51 10.43
N LEU A 258 4.71 15.41 9.67
CA LEU A 258 3.79 14.31 9.96
C LEU A 258 4.20 13.58 11.23
N ILE A 259 5.48 13.26 11.37
CA ILE A 259 6.04 12.58 12.55
C ILE A 259 5.73 13.41 13.81
N GLY A 260 6.00 14.72 13.77
CA GLY A 260 5.69 15.62 14.88
C GLY A 260 4.19 15.70 15.20
N TRP A 261 3.32 15.67 14.19
CA TRP A 261 1.87 15.60 14.41
C TRP A 261 1.45 14.29 15.09
N ILE A 262 2.01 13.16 14.70
CA ILE A 262 1.74 11.85 15.33
C ILE A 262 2.20 11.86 16.77
N ASP A 263 3.42 12.34 17.06
CA ASP A 263 3.92 12.47 18.43
C ASP A 263 2.99 13.33 19.28
N LYS A 264 2.48 14.43 18.73
CA LYS A 264 1.50 15.29 19.40
C LYS A 264 0.19 14.55 19.67
N ALA A 265 -0.37 13.86 18.67
CA ALA A 265 -1.60 13.09 18.80
C ALA A 265 -1.47 11.94 19.83
N VAL A 266 -0.29 11.33 19.94
CA VAL A 266 0.02 10.37 21.01
C VAL A 266 0.04 11.06 22.37
N SER A 267 0.77 12.18 22.50
CA SER A 267 0.87 12.93 23.77
C SER A 267 -0.47 13.45 24.28
N GLU A 268 -1.42 13.72 23.37
CA GLU A 268 -2.78 14.16 23.68
C GLU A 268 -3.79 13.01 23.81
N GLY A 269 -3.35 11.76 23.64
CA GLY A 269 -4.17 10.57 23.84
C GLY A 269 -5.14 10.23 22.70
N PHE A 270 -5.02 10.89 21.55
CA PHE A 270 -5.78 10.54 20.35
C PHE A 270 -5.24 9.27 19.68
N ILE A 271 -3.94 9.02 19.79
CA ILE A 271 -3.30 7.76 19.39
C ILE A 271 -2.75 7.10 20.66
N ARG A 272 -3.01 5.81 20.83
CA ARG A 272 -2.47 5.05 21.97
C ARG A 272 -0.97 4.86 21.80
N GLU A 273 -0.20 4.90 22.89
CA GLU A 273 1.26 4.70 22.86
C GLU A 273 1.66 3.40 22.14
N GLY A 274 0.95 2.30 22.41
CA GLY A 274 1.19 1.02 21.74
C GLY A 274 0.95 1.04 20.21
N ASN A 275 0.18 1.99 19.70
CA ASN A 275 -0.11 2.14 18.27
C ASN A 275 0.89 3.07 17.57
N LYS A 276 1.75 3.78 18.32
CA LYS A 276 2.80 4.63 17.75
C LYS A 276 3.71 3.85 16.77
N ASN A 277 3.95 2.57 17.07
CA ASN A 277 4.84 1.69 16.32
C ASN A 277 4.15 0.98 15.13
N ILE A 278 2.89 1.32 14.81
CA ILE A 278 2.24 0.86 13.58
C ILE A 278 3.04 1.31 12.35
N MET A 279 3.61 2.50 12.43
CA MET A 279 4.40 3.11 11.37
C MET A 279 5.85 3.23 11.81
N SER A 280 6.75 2.65 11.03
CA SER A 280 8.19 2.81 11.18
C SER A 280 8.71 3.91 10.25
N TYR A 281 9.80 4.55 10.61
CA TYR A 281 10.41 5.63 9.82
C TYR A 281 11.82 5.22 9.43
N ALA A 282 12.21 5.44 8.18
CA ALA A 282 13.56 5.16 7.67
C ALA A 282 14.08 6.37 6.90
N GLU A 283 15.37 6.66 7.01
CA GLU A 283 16.01 7.75 6.26
C GLU A 283 16.68 7.25 4.97
N THR A 284 16.92 5.94 4.88
CA THR A 284 17.51 5.28 3.71
C THR A 284 16.60 4.17 3.19
N VAL A 285 16.76 3.85 1.91
CA VAL A 285 15.99 2.80 1.24
C VAL A 285 16.28 1.42 1.85
N GLU A 286 17.55 1.15 2.12
CA GLU A 286 18.02 -0.13 2.66
C GLU A 286 17.42 -0.37 4.04
N ASP A 287 17.39 0.66 4.89
CA ASP A 287 16.76 0.61 6.21
C ASP A 287 15.24 0.44 6.11
N ALA A 288 14.59 1.10 5.15
CA ALA A 288 13.15 0.92 4.92
C ALA A 288 12.82 -0.54 4.56
N VAL A 289 13.53 -1.12 3.61
CA VAL A 289 13.31 -2.53 3.19
C VAL A 289 13.66 -3.50 4.33
N LEU A 290 14.71 -3.21 5.11
CA LEU A 290 15.07 -3.99 6.28
C LEU A 290 13.93 -3.99 7.32
N LYS A 291 13.39 -2.82 7.64
CA LYS A 291 12.26 -2.67 8.58
C LYS A 291 11.01 -3.41 8.13
N LEU A 292 10.70 -3.39 6.84
CA LEU A 292 9.58 -4.19 6.29
C LEU A 292 9.84 -5.70 6.39
N ARG A 293 11.09 -6.15 6.26
CA ARG A 293 11.44 -7.57 6.36
C ARG A 293 11.44 -8.09 7.79
N GLU A 294 11.92 -7.28 8.73
CA GLU A 294 12.17 -7.69 10.12
C GLU A 294 11.00 -7.37 11.07
N TYR A 295 9.95 -6.73 10.54
CA TYR A 295 8.80 -6.34 11.33
C TYR A 295 8.16 -7.50 12.08
N LYS A 296 7.80 -7.20 13.34
CA LYS A 296 6.96 -8.03 14.18
C LYS A 296 5.77 -7.21 14.62
N VAL A 297 4.59 -7.81 14.52
CA VAL A 297 3.32 -7.18 14.90
C VAL A 297 3.38 -6.79 16.39
N PRO A 298 3.11 -5.52 16.75
CA PRO A 298 3.05 -5.11 18.14
C PRO A 298 1.93 -5.84 18.90
N ASP A 299 2.19 -6.23 20.14
CA ASP A 299 1.19 -6.88 21.02
C ASP A 299 -0.02 -5.99 21.33
N SER A 300 0.10 -4.68 21.09
CA SER A 300 -0.92 -3.64 21.28
C SER A 300 -1.98 -3.58 20.18
N VAL A 301 -1.79 -4.25 19.05
CA VAL A 301 -2.77 -4.26 17.94
C VAL A 301 -4.06 -4.94 18.42
N PHE A 302 -5.19 -4.26 18.23
CA PHE A 302 -6.49 -4.81 18.60
C PHE A 302 -6.78 -6.08 17.80
N LYS A 303 -7.03 -7.19 18.51
CA LYS A 303 -7.62 -8.40 17.92
C LYS A 303 -9.13 -8.23 17.84
N LEU A 304 -9.59 -7.32 16.97
CA LEU A 304 -11.02 -7.15 16.71
C LEU A 304 -11.54 -8.40 15.99
N GLN A 305 -12.35 -9.19 16.69
CA GLN A 305 -13.16 -10.23 16.06
C GLN A 305 -14.41 -9.59 15.46
N TRP A 306 -14.42 -9.40 14.15
CA TRP A 306 -15.59 -8.94 13.42
C TRP A 306 -16.59 -10.09 13.28
N GLY A 307 -17.77 -9.98 13.89
CA GLY A 307 -18.84 -10.98 13.80
C GLY A 307 -19.69 -11.21 15.06
N THR A 308 -19.41 -10.55 16.19
CA THR A 308 -20.14 -10.72 17.47
C THR A 308 -20.70 -9.42 18.06
N GLN A 309 -21.15 -8.48 17.23
CA GLN A 309 -21.96 -7.33 17.68
C GLN A 309 -23.39 -7.46 17.19
#